data_AF-A0A740PU49-F1
#
_entry.id   AF-A0A740PU49-F1
#
_cell.length_a   1.000
_cell.length_b   1.000
_cell.length_c   1.000
_cell.angle_alpha   90.00
_cell.angle_beta   90.00
_cell.angle_gamma   90.00
#
_symmetry.space_group_name_H-M   'P 1'
#
loop_
_entity.id
_entity.type
_entity.pdbx_description
1 polymer ?
#
loop_
_entity_poly.entity_id
_entity_poly.type
_entity_poly.pdbx_seq_one_letter_code
_entity_poly.pdbx_strand_id
1 'polypeptide(L)'
;MKLSSNSAAAFFCSFLAKLNIYKNPITIEQLVNKLSEEVDEIIIKTSRETQLHFIGGKLELEFIKGKILAAIDLFFLDDNEEWVKHALRKQIADKLNPKELNELKQGSLTFDIAPPETAI
;
A
#
# COMPACT_ATOMS: atom_id res chain seq x y z
N MET A 1 23.82 -11.24 -14.37
CA MET A 1 23.55 -9.80 -14.23
C MET A 1 22.50 -9.67 -13.14
N LYS A 2 22.87 -9.30 -11.91
CA LYS A 2 21.91 -9.19 -10.80
C LYS A 2 21.13 -7.88 -10.99
N LEU A 3 19.94 -7.97 -11.60
CA LEU A 3 19.06 -6.83 -11.71
C LEU A 3 18.61 -6.42 -10.31
N SER A 4 19.08 -5.23 -9.96
CA SER A 4 18.82 -4.44 -8.77
C SER A 4 17.40 -4.61 -8.22
N SER A 5 17.27 -5.43 -7.18
CA SER A 5 16.14 -5.43 -6.24
C SER A 5 16.03 -4.11 -5.42
N ASN A 6 16.82 -3.09 -5.75
CA ASN A 6 16.88 -1.81 -5.04
C ASN A 6 15.88 -0.76 -5.58
N SER A 7 15.36 -0.86 -6.81
CA SER A 7 14.49 0.20 -7.37
C SER A 7 13.09 0.20 -6.76
N ALA A 8 12.40 -0.95 -6.80
CA ALA A 8 11.08 -1.09 -6.20
C ALA A 8 11.15 -0.84 -4.68
N ALA A 9 12.07 -1.49 -3.95
CA ALA A 9 12.21 -1.27 -2.51
C ALA A 9 12.49 0.21 -2.15
N ALA A 10 13.31 0.94 -2.94
CA ALA A 10 13.56 2.36 -2.73
C ALA A 10 12.34 3.23 -3.04
N PHE A 11 11.58 2.91 -4.10
CA PHE A 11 10.37 3.64 -4.46
C PHE A 11 9.25 3.43 -3.45
N PHE A 12 9.04 2.19 -2.99
CA PHE A 12 8.11 1.87 -1.92
C PHE A 12 8.53 2.52 -0.58
N CYS A 13 9.82 2.60 -0.27
CA CYS A 13 10.32 3.39 0.87
C CYS A 13 10.05 4.89 0.71
N SER A 14 10.18 5.43 -0.51
CA SER A 14 9.85 6.82 -0.84
C SER A 14 8.36 7.10 -0.68
N PHE A 15 7.49 6.19 -1.12
CA PHE A 15 6.04 6.25 -0.88
C PHE A 15 5.72 6.37 0.61
N LEU A 16 6.31 5.50 1.44
CA LEU A 16 6.10 5.55 2.88
C LEU A 16 6.62 6.83 3.55
N ALA A 17 7.63 7.48 2.97
CA ALA A 17 8.12 8.77 3.45
C ALA A 17 7.16 9.91 3.10
N LYS A 18 6.48 9.82 1.94
CA LYS A 18 5.45 10.81 1.51
C LYS A 18 4.16 10.73 2.31
N LEU A 19 3.81 9.56 2.87
CA LEU A 19 2.63 9.39 3.73
C LEU A 19 2.68 10.18 5.05
N ASN A 20 3.74 10.97 5.27
CA ASN A 20 3.87 11.77 6.47
C ASN A 20 3.01 13.05 6.41
N ILE A 21 2.28 13.25 7.50
CA ILE A 21 1.68 14.51 7.98
C ILE A 21 0.37 14.93 7.29
N TYR A 22 -0.72 14.23 7.62
CA TYR A 22 -2.01 14.89 7.69
C TYR A 22 -1.96 15.95 8.79
N LYS A 23 -2.31 17.20 8.47
CA LYS A 23 -2.42 18.28 9.47
C LYS A 23 -3.76 18.22 10.23
N ASN A 24 -4.79 17.70 9.58
CA ASN A 24 -6.17 17.63 10.07
C ASN A 24 -6.64 16.19 10.29
N PRO A 25 -7.71 15.97 11.10
CA PRO A 25 -8.37 14.68 11.19
C PRO A 25 -8.89 14.24 9.83
N ILE A 26 -8.67 12.99 9.47
CA ILE A 26 -9.17 12.36 8.23
C ILE A 26 -10.07 11.17 8.55
N THR A 27 -10.87 10.75 7.58
CA THR A 27 -11.65 9.50 7.62
C THR A 27 -10.82 8.33 7.09
N ILE A 28 -11.26 7.08 7.34
CA ILE A 28 -10.62 5.90 6.75
C ILE A 28 -10.73 5.94 5.23
N GLU A 29 -11.87 6.38 4.68
CA GLU A 29 -12.03 6.55 3.23
C GLU A 29 -11.00 7.50 2.62
N GLN A 30 -10.76 8.67 3.26
CA GLN A 30 -9.75 9.61 2.80
C GLN A 30 -8.32 9.05 2.89
N LEU A 31 -8.06 8.23 3.91
CA LEU A 31 -6.79 7.53 4.04
C LEU A 31 -6.63 6.48 2.92
N VAL A 32 -7.64 5.65 2.71
CA VAL A 32 -7.65 4.58 1.70
C VAL A 32 -7.52 5.16 0.29
N ASN A 33 -8.25 6.23 -0.03
CA ASN A 33 -8.16 6.88 -1.35
C ASN A 33 -6.74 7.37 -1.65
N LYS A 34 -6.07 8.03 -0.69
CA LYS A 34 -4.68 8.45 -0.90
C LYS A 34 -3.71 7.29 -1.00
N LEU A 35 -3.92 6.24 -0.21
CA LEU A 35 -3.12 5.02 -0.33
C LEU A 35 -3.34 4.37 -1.70
N SER A 36 -4.56 4.39 -2.23
CA SER A 36 -4.90 3.86 -3.56
C SER A 36 -4.13 4.55 -4.67
N GLU A 37 -4.19 5.89 -4.74
CA GLU A 37 -3.53 6.67 -5.81
C GLU A 37 -2.02 6.38 -5.89
N GLU A 38 -1.35 6.32 -4.74
CA GLU A 38 0.10 6.06 -4.70
C GLU A 38 0.43 4.56 -4.91
N VAL A 39 -0.45 3.65 -4.47
CA VAL A 39 -0.31 2.21 -4.76
C VAL A 39 -0.45 1.96 -6.26
N ASP A 40 -1.34 2.68 -6.95
CA ASP A 40 -1.47 2.60 -8.41
C ASP A 40 -0.18 3.02 -9.12
N GLU A 41 0.43 4.14 -8.70
CA GLU A 41 1.73 4.58 -9.22
C GLU A 41 2.82 3.52 -9.00
N ILE A 42 2.84 2.92 -7.82
CA ILE A 42 3.77 1.85 -7.47
C ILE A 42 3.57 0.63 -8.37
N ILE A 43 2.32 0.18 -8.56
CA ILE A 43 1.99 -0.97 -9.39
C ILE A 43 2.45 -0.71 -10.82
N ILE A 44 2.04 0.41 -11.41
CA ILE A 44 2.40 0.78 -12.79
C ILE A 44 3.92 0.83 -12.97
N LYS A 45 4.63 1.46 -12.04
CA LYS A 45 6.08 1.59 -12.11
C LYS A 45 6.79 0.26 -11.95
N THR A 46 6.36 -0.57 -10.99
CA THR A 46 6.93 -1.91 -10.78
C THR A 46 6.73 -2.75 -12.03
N SER A 47 5.50 -2.81 -12.56
CA SER A 47 5.21 -3.55 -13.79
C SER A 47 6.08 -3.12 -14.97
N ARG A 48 6.32 -1.80 -15.14
CA ARG A 48 7.17 -1.26 -16.21
C ARG A 48 8.65 -1.51 -16.02
N GLU A 49 9.18 -1.37 -14.81
CA GLU A 49 10.62 -1.46 -14.54
C GLU A 49 11.11 -2.91 -14.39
N THR A 50 10.25 -3.81 -13.92
CA THR A 50 10.64 -5.19 -13.60
C THR A 50 9.93 -6.23 -14.48
N GLN A 51 9.17 -5.82 -15.49
CA GLN A 51 8.39 -6.72 -16.37
C GLN A 51 7.51 -7.69 -15.57
N LEU A 52 6.86 -7.17 -14.53
CA LEU A 52 5.97 -7.95 -13.69
C LEU A 52 4.51 -7.66 -14.04
N HIS A 53 3.68 -8.69 -14.07
CA HIS A 53 2.25 -8.59 -14.29
C HIS A 53 1.52 -8.55 -12.95
N PHE A 54 0.90 -7.42 -12.62
CA PHE A 54 0.14 -7.30 -11.38
C PHE A 54 -1.14 -8.13 -11.42
N ILE A 55 -1.38 -8.93 -10.39
CA ILE A 55 -2.54 -9.83 -10.28
C ILE A 55 -3.56 -9.30 -9.29
N GLY A 56 -3.08 -8.70 -8.19
CA GLY A 56 -3.95 -8.17 -7.15
C GLY A 56 -3.17 -7.86 -5.89
N GLY A 57 -3.85 -7.27 -4.91
CA GLY A 57 -3.24 -6.95 -3.64
C GLY A 57 -4.26 -6.83 -2.52
N LYS A 58 -3.74 -6.61 -1.31
CA LYS A 58 -4.53 -6.35 -0.11
C LYS A 58 -3.93 -5.20 0.67
N LEU A 59 -4.79 -4.29 1.10
CA LEU A 59 -4.49 -3.28 2.10
C LEU A 59 -5.22 -3.67 3.39
N GLU A 60 -4.48 -3.76 4.48
CA GLU A 60 -5.01 -3.98 5.81
C GLU A 60 -4.64 -2.78 6.69
N LEU A 61 -5.62 -2.31 7.47
CA LEU A 61 -5.45 -1.27 8.46
C LEU A 61 -5.75 -1.86 9.84
N GLU A 62 -4.81 -1.72 10.76
CA GLU A 62 -4.95 -2.25 12.12
C GLU A 62 -4.58 -1.20 13.15
N PHE A 63 -5.26 -1.19 14.30
CA PHE A 63 -4.83 -0.39 15.44
C PHE A 63 -4.00 -1.24 16.42
N ILE A 64 -2.68 -1.01 16.44
CA ILE A 64 -1.74 -1.76 17.26
C ILE A 64 -0.91 -0.80 18.12
N LYS A 65 -0.89 -1.04 19.45
CA LYS A 65 -0.07 -0.31 20.42
C LYS A 65 -0.21 1.22 20.33
N GLY A 66 -1.44 1.71 20.17
CA GLY A 66 -1.71 3.15 20.12
C GLY A 66 -1.47 3.80 18.76
N LYS A 67 -1.22 3.02 17.70
CA LYS A 67 -0.92 3.53 16.36
C LYS A 67 -1.67 2.73 15.30
N ILE A 68 -1.89 3.35 14.15
CA ILE A 68 -2.46 2.66 12.99
C ILE A 68 -1.32 2.06 12.17
N LEU A 69 -1.40 0.77 11.91
CA LEU A 69 -0.52 0.03 11.01
C LEU A 69 -1.22 -0.14 9.68
N ALA A 70 -0.63 0.40 8.61
CA ALA A 70 -1.03 0.13 7.25
C ALA A 70 -0.18 -1.01 6.66
N ALA A 71 -0.85 -1.99 6.09
CA ALA A 71 -0.30 -3.24 5.68
C ALA A 71 -0.68 -3.54 4.23
N ILE A 72 0.25 -3.32 3.30
CA ILE A 72 0.01 -3.51 1.86
C ILE A 72 0.73 -4.77 1.40
N ASP A 73 0.03 -5.69 0.77
CA ASP A 73 0.59 -6.84 0.07
C ASP A 73 0.19 -6.75 -1.40
N LEU A 74 1.17 -6.75 -2.29
CA LEU A 74 0.97 -6.74 -3.74
C LEU A 74 1.52 -8.04 -4.33
N PHE A 75 0.75 -8.66 -5.22
CA PHE A 75 1.07 -9.93 -5.85
C PHE A 75 1.20 -9.73 -7.36
N PHE A 76 2.31 -10.20 -7.89
CA PHE A 76 2.65 -10.13 -9.31
C PHE A 76 3.03 -11.53 -9.83
N LEU A 77 2.96 -11.71 -11.14
CA LEU A 77 3.58 -12.80 -11.87
C LEU A 77 4.74 -12.26 -12.71
N ASP A 78 5.84 -12.99 -12.78
CA ASP A 78 6.87 -12.74 -13.78
C ASP A 78 6.56 -13.44 -15.12
N ASP A 79 7.43 -13.25 -16.11
CA ASP A 79 7.30 -13.89 -17.43
C ASP A 79 7.40 -15.42 -17.39
N ASN A 80 7.86 -16.01 -16.28
CA ASN A 80 7.94 -17.47 -16.07
C ASN A 80 6.75 -18.01 -15.28
N GLU A 81 5.70 -17.20 -15.06
CA GLU A 81 4.54 -17.52 -14.22
C GLU A 81 4.90 -17.78 -12.75
N GLU A 82 6.05 -17.26 -12.28
CA GLU A 82 6.44 -17.34 -10.87
C GLU A 82 5.81 -16.20 -10.07
N TRP A 83 5.29 -16.53 -8.88
CA TRP A 83 4.67 -15.57 -7.99
C TRP A 83 5.70 -14.68 -7.30
N VAL A 84 5.56 -13.38 -7.50
CA VAL A 84 6.36 -12.35 -6.83
C VAL A 84 5.49 -11.55 -5.87
N LYS A 85 5.85 -11.57 -4.58
CA LYS A 85 5.15 -10.82 -3.53
C LYS A 85 5.96 -9.61 -3.08
N HIS A 86 5.35 -8.44 -3.12
CA HIS A 86 5.86 -7.23 -2.49
C HIS A 86 4.99 -6.87 -1.27
N ALA A 87 5.55 -7.08 -0.07
CA ALA A 87 4.88 -6.79 1.19
C ALA A 87 5.45 -5.55 1.86
N LEU A 88 4.57 -4.71 2.39
CA LEU A 88 4.90 -3.45 3.04
C LEU A 88 4.06 -3.28 4.30
N ARG A 89 4.71 -2.82 5.37
CA ARG A 89 4.08 -2.53 6.66
C ARG A 89 4.60 -1.19 7.15
N LYS A 90 3.70 -0.25 7.48
CA LYS A 90 4.07 1.08 7.97
C LYS A 90 3.12 1.57 9.04
N GLN A 91 3.68 2.12 10.12
CA GLN A 91 2.91 2.88 11.08
C GLN A 91 2.61 4.28 10.51
N ILE A 92 1.34 4.63 10.42
CA ILE A 92 0.88 5.95 10.01
C ILE A 92 0.44 6.76 11.24
N ALA A 93 0.64 8.07 11.19
CA ALA A 93 0.32 8.96 12.30
C ALA A 93 -1.20 9.05 12.55
N ASP A 94 -1.59 9.16 13.81
CA ASP A 94 -2.92 8.84 14.37
C ASP A 94 -4.07 9.82 14.07
N LYS A 95 -4.03 10.57 12.96
CA LYS A 95 -5.05 11.60 12.72
C LYS A 95 -6.35 11.06 12.12
N LEU A 96 -6.76 9.86 12.47
CA LEU A 96 -8.14 9.45 12.22
C LEU A 96 -9.06 10.21 13.16
N ASN A 97 -10.26 10.51 12.68
CA ASN A 97 -11.28 11.03 13.59
C ASN A 97 -11.59 9.99 14.69
N PRO A 98 -12.06 10.41 15.88
CA PRO A 98 -12.25 9.49 17.01
C PRO A 98 -13.25 8.34 16.76
N LYS A 99 -14.22 8.54 15.86
CA LYS A 99 -15.22 7.52 15.52
C LYS A 99 -14.57 6.39 14.73
N GLU A 100 -13.88 6.73 13.66
CA GLU A 100 -13.15 5.80 12.79
C GLU A 100 -12.02 5.09 13.55
N LEU A 101 -11.35 5.81 14.45
CA LEU A 101 -10.35 5.21 15.33
C LEU A 101 -10.94 4.15 16.26
N ASN A 102 -12.18 4.34 16.75
CA ASN A 102 -12.87 3.33 17.55
C ASN A 102 -13.29 2.12 16.71
N GLU A 103 -13.70 2.33 15.45
CA GLU A 103 -13.98 1.23 14.53
C GLU A 103 -12.72 0.37 14.27
N LEU A 104 -11.57 1.01 14.01
CA LEU A 104 -10.28 0.34 13.88
C LEU A 104 -9.74 -0.32 15.15
N LYS A 105 -10.23 0.08 16.32
CA LYS A 105 -9.93 -0.60 17.60
C LYS A 105 -10.77 -1.85 17.80
N GLN A 106 -11.92 -1.96 17.13
CA GLN A 106 -12.81 -3.12 17.23
C GLN A 106 -12.38 -4.27 16.31
N GLY A 107 -11.60 -3.99 15.26
CA GLY A 107 -11.05 -4.99 14.36
C GLY A 107 -10.15 -4.38 13.30
N SER A 108 -9.52 -5.24 12.49
CA SER A 108 -8.80 -4.81 11.29
C SER A 108 -9.79 -4.53 10.16
N LEU A 109 -9.44 -3.58 9.30
CA LEU A 109 -10.15 -3.33 8.06
C LEU A 109 -9.28 -3.80 6.90
N THR A 110 -9.85 -4.64 6.03
CA THR A 110 -9.16 -5.16 4.86
C THR A 110 -9.85 -4.67 3.60
N PHE A 111 -9.05 -4.23 2.64
CA PHE A 111 -9.45 -3.73 1.34
C PHE A 111 -8.69 -4.52 0.27
N ASP A 112 -9.41 -4.97 -0.76
CA ASP A 112 -8.78 -5.60 -1.92
C ASP A 112 -8.28 -4.52 -2.88
N ILE A 113 -7.06 -4.71 -3.39
CA ILE A 113 -6.42 -3.83 -4.37
C ILE A 113 -6.62 -4.45 -5.75
N ALA A 114 -7.47 -3.80 -6.55
CA ALA A 114 -7.69 -4.17 -7.94
C ALA A 114 -6.55 -3.63 -8.83
N PRO A 115 -6.35 -4.18 -10.03
CA PRO A 115 -5.46 -3.59 -11.02
C PRO A 115 -5.89 -2.15 -11.36
N PRO A 116 -4.94 -1.21 -11.50
CA PRO A 116 -5.28 0.17 -11.88
C PRO A 116 -5.90 0.21 -13.27
N GLU A 117 -6.94 1.05 -13.46
CA GLU A 117 -7.67 1.17 -14.74
C GLU A 117 -6.81 1.72 -15.90
N THR A 118 -5.56 2.17 -15.64
CA THR A 118 -4.67 2.73 -16.66
C THR A 118 -3.42 1.87 -16.91
N ALA A 119 -3.61 0.75 -17.62
CA ALA A 119 -2.54 0.13 -18.41
C ALA A 119 -3.10 -0.77 -19.53
N ILE A 120 -3.78 -0.16 -20.51
CA ILE A 120 -3.80 -0.64 -21.89
C ILE A 120 -3.51 0.54 -22.80
#